data_AF-A0A257JBP5-F1
#
_entry.id   AF-A0A257JBP5-F1
#
_cell.length_a   1.000
_cell.length_b   1.000
_cell.length_c   1.000
_cell.angle_alpha   90.00
_cell.angle_beta   90.00
_cell.angle_gamma   90.00
#
_symmetry.space_group_name_H-M   'P 1'
#
loop_
_entity.id
_entity.type
_entity.pdbx_description
1 polymer ?
#
loop_
_entity_poly.entity_id
_entity_poly.type
_entity_poly.pdbx_seq_one_letter_code
_entity_poly.pdbx_strand_id
1 'polypeptide(L)'
;RTAQRCLCRGARPAMTIRIAMWSGPRNLSTAMMRAFENRADCVASDEPFYAAYLAATGLDHPMRAEVLLSQPNDWQDVAAHLAGPLPRASDDGAEIVWYQKHMTHHMLPAFGLDWTVDFHHAFLIRAPARVLNSYAAKREEVALSDIGRVRQVELFDRFANDTGAAPPVVDSDDLLRDPAGILCKLCAALSIPFDPGLLNW
;
A
#
# COMPACT_ATOMS: atom_id res chain seq x y z
N ARG A 1 50.89 -28.31 6.01
CA ARG A 1 50.67 -26.86 6.23
C ARG A 1 49.40 -26.49 5.50
N THR A 2 48.30 -26.42 6.25
CA THR A 2 46.92 -26.34 5.79
C THR A 2 46.60 -24.90 5.40
N ALA A 3 46.24 -24.68 4.13
CA ALA A 3 45.77 -23.38 3.66
C ALA A 3 44.31 -23.20 4.09
N GLN A 4 44.11 -22.25 5.01
CA GLN A 4 42.81 -21.86 5.53
C GLN A 4 42.08 -21.05 4.47
N ARG A 5 41.08 -21.67 3.82
CA ARG A 5 40.17 -20.99 2.89
C ARG A 5 39.33 -19.99 3.70
N CYS A 6 39.55 -18.71 3.44
CA CYS A 6 38.68 -17.64 3.88
C CYS A 6 37.29 -17.86 3.26
N LEU A 7 36.32 -18.26 4.07
CA LEU A 7 34.92 -18.32 3.68
C LEU A 7 34.41 -16.88 3.60
N CYS A 8 34.29 -16.35 2.38
CA CYS A 8 33.49 -15.16 2.13
C CYS A 8 32.08 -15.44 2.65
N ARG A 9 31.68 -14.80 3.75
CA ARG A 9 30.29 -14.79 4.22
C ARG A 9 29.48 -14.15 3.09
N GLY A 10 28.72 -14.95 2.36
CA GLY A 10 27.74 -14.43 1.40
C GLY A 10 26.82 -13.46 2.13
N ALA A 11 26.62 -12.26 1.57
CA ALA A 11 25.63 -11.32 2.07
C ALA A 11 24.29 -12.03 2.16
N ARG A 12 23.61 -11.94 3.30
CA ARG A 12 22.21 -12.39 3.40
C ARG A 12 21.39 -11.54 2.42
N PRO A 13 20.52 -12.12 1.60
CA PRO A 13 19.61 -11.33 0.80
C PRO A 13 18.78 -10.44 1.72
N ALA A 14 18.64 -9.17 1.36
CA ALA A 14 17.79 -8.20 2.06
C ALA A 14 16.39 -8.80 2.25
N MET A 15 15.89 -8.86 3.48
CA MET A 15 14.51 -9.31 3.70
C MET A 15 13.57 -8.13 3.46
N THR A 16 12.61 -8.31 2.56
CA THR A 16 11.64 -7.27 2.19
C THR A 16 10.36 -7.44 2.98
N ILE A 17 9.95 -6.42 3.72
CA ILE A 17 8.63 -6.39 4.37
C ILE A 17 7.68 -5.63 3.45
N ARG A 18 6.73 -6.33 2.83
CA ARG A 18 5.75 -5.70 1.92
C ARG A 18 4.48 -5.36 2.67
N ILE A 19 4.05 -4.10 2.55
CA ILE A 19 2.85 -3.60 3.21
C ILE A 19 1.88 -3.13 2.12
N ALA A 20 0.78 -3.84 1.96
CA ALA A 20 -0.35 -3.37 1.16
C ALA A 20 -1.29 -2.54 2.05
N MET A 21 -1.22 -1.21 1.91
CA MET A 21 -2.14 -0.29 2.57
C MET A 21 -3.35 -0.03 1.68
N TRP A 22 -4.49 -0.61 2.05
CA TRP A 22 -5.74 -0.54 1.33
C TRP A 22 -6.60 0.64 1.79
N SER A 23 -7.06 1.45 0.84
CA SER A 23 -7.86 2.63 1.14
C SER A 23 -8.94 2.85 0.09
N GLY A 24 -10.06 3.43 0.50
CA GLY A 24 -10.90 4.19 -0.42
C GLY A 24 -10.26 5.56 -0.73
N PRO A 25 -10.72 6.26 -1.77
CA PRO A 25 -10.30 7.63 -2.01
C PRO A 25 -10.69 8.54 -0.83
N ARG A 26 -9.96 9.65 -0.66
CA ARG A 26 -10.24 10.70 0.35
C ARG A 26 -10.08 10.29 1.84
N ASN A 27 -9.37 9.20 2.12
CA ASN A 27 -9.10 8.71 3.48
C ASN A 27 -7.73 9.10 4.07
N LEU A 28 -7.02 10.10 3.52
CA LEU A 28 -5.62 10.45 3.89
C LEU A 28 -4.54 9.45 3.45
N SER A 29 -4.83 8.60 2.46
CA SER A 29 -3.87 7.62 1.93
C SER A 29 -2.57 8.24 1.44
N THR A 30 -2.63 9.41 0.78
CA THR A 30 -1.43 10.15 0.36
C THR A 30 -0.60 10.61 1.55
N ALA A 31 -1.24 11.15 2.60
CA ALA A 31 -0.52 11.59 3.80
C ALA A 31 0.15 10.40 4.51
N MET A 32 -0.54 9.26 4.61
CA MET A 32 0.02 8.01 5.14
C MET A 32 1.23 7.55 4.30
N MET A 33 1.14 7.61 2.97
CA MET A 33 2.27 7.29 2.10
C MET A 33 3.47 8.22 2.34
N ARG A 34 3.23 9.54 2.45
CA ARG A 34 4.28 10.52 2.78
C ARG A 34 4.91 10.25 4.16
N ALA A 35 4.14 9.81 5.15
CA ALA A 35 4.70 9.39 6.43
C ALA A 35 5.70 8.24 6.25
N PHE A 36 5.32 7.18 5.52
CA PHE A 36 6.22 6.05 5.26
C PHE A 36 7.44 6.41 4.40
N GLU A 37 7.30 7.31 3.42
CA GLU A 37 8.44 7.82 2.63
C GLU A 37 9.51 8.54 3.47
N ASN A 38 9.17 9.06 4.64
CA ASN A 38 10.13 9.69 5.54
C ASN A 38 10.92 8.69 6.39
N ARG A 39 10.64 7.38 6.30
CA ARG A 39 11.49 6.36 6.90
C ARG A 39 12.73 6.14 6.03
N ALA A 40 13.89 6.00 6.66
CA ALA A 40 15.14 5.75 5.93
C ALA A 40 15.18 4.36 5.25
N ASP A 41 14.43 3.41 5.80
CA ASP A 41 14.36 2.01 5.38
C ASP A 41 13.13 1.71 4.48
N CYS A 42 12.48 2.72 3.90
CA CYS A 42 11.23 2.53 3.16
C CYS A 42 11.32 2.95 1.69
N VAL A 43 10.65 2.16 0.85
CA VAL A 43 10.28 2.52 -0.54
C VAL A 43 8.76 2.55 -0.62
N ALA A 44 8.21 3.59 -1.24
CA ALA A 44 6.77 3.74 -1.44
C ALA A 44 6.36 3.55 -2.91
N SER A 45 5.24 2.88 -3.14
CA SER A 45 4.56 2.84 -4.44
C SER A 45 3.19 3.52 -4.35
N ASP A 46 2.95 4.48 -5.24
CA ASP A 46 1.71 5.26 -5.30
C ASP A 46 0.74 4.66 -6.32
N GLU A 47 -0.37 4.08 -5.82
CA GLU A 47 -1.49 3.57 -6.63
C GLU A 47 -1.08 2.76 -7.87
N PRO A 48 -0.31 1.66 -7.70
CA PRO A 48 0.35 0.98 -8.81
C PRO A 48 -0.61 0.31 -9.82
N PHE A 49 -1.87 0.12 -9.45
CA PHE A 49 -2.91 -0.46 -10.31
C PHE A 49 -3.78 0.57 -11.03
N TYR A 50 -3.48 1.87 -10.92
CA TYR A 50 -4.39 2.89 -11.44
C TYR A 50 -4.50 2.84 -12.97
N ALA A 51 -3.37 2.72 -13.68
CA ALA A 51 -3.39 2.58 -15.13
C ALA A 51 -4.06 1.28 -15.60
N ALA A 52 -3.77 0.15 -14.96
CA ALA A 52 -4.43 -1.13 -15.24
C ALA A 52 -5.95 -1.06 -15.06
N TYR A 53 -6.41 -0.35 -14.01
CA TYR A 53 -7.83 -0.09 -13.80
C TYR A 53 -8.45 0.76 -14.92
N LEU A 54 -7.82 1.87 -15.31
CA LEU A 54 -8.30 2.73 -16.40
C LEU A 54 -8.27 2.04 -17.78
N ALA A 55 -7.30 1.15 -17.99
CA ALA A 55 -7.18 0.34 -19.20
C ALA A 55 -8.32 -0.69 -19.27
N ALA A 56 -8.57 -1.41 -18.18
CA ALA A 56 -9.59 -2.47 -18.12
C ALA A 56 -11.03 -1.93 -18.15
N THR A 57 -11.27 -0.79 -17.50
CA THR A 57 -12.63 -0.21 -17.43
C THR A 57 -12.97 0.69 -18.63
N GLY A 58 -11.97 1.25 -19.30
CA GLY A 58 -12.18 2.24 -20.36
C GLY A 58 -12.76 3.57 -19.85
N LEU A 59 -12.77 3.81 -18.53
CA LEU A 59 -13.31 5.04 -17.94
C LEU A 59 -12.62 6.29 -18.51
N ASP A 60 -13.43 7.29 -18.83
CA ASP A 60 -12.93 8.62 -19.16
C ASP A 60 -12.63 9.37 -17.86
N HIS A 61 -11.36 9.67 -17.62
CA HIS A 61 -10.88 10.30 -16.40
C HIS A 61 -9.90 11.43 -16.77
N PRO A 62 -9.89 12.56 -16.04
CA PRO A 62 -8.85 13.57 -16.20
C PRO A 62 -7.44 12.97 -16.20
N MET A 63 -6.58 13.42 -17.12
CA MET A 63 -5.21 12.92 -17.26
C MET A 63 -5.09 11.41 -17.58
N ARG A 64 -6.16 10.74 -18.05
CA ARG A 64 -6.13 9.30 -18.39
C ARG A 64 -4.94 8.92 -19.26
N ALA A 65 -4.68 9.66 -20.33
CA ALA A 65 -3.58 9.37 -21.24
C ALA A 65 -2.21 9.41 -20.53
N GLU A 66 -2.01 10.37 -19.63
CA GLU A 66 -0.79 10.52 -18.85
C GLU A 66 -0.62 9.37 -17.84
N VAL A 67 -1.71 8.98 -17.17
CA VAL A 67 -1.71 7.84 -16.23
C VAL A 67 -1.35 6.55 -16.96
N LEU A 68 -1.99 6.26 -18.11
CA LEU A 68 -1.72 5.06 -18.91
C LEU A 68 -0.30 5.00 -19.50
N LEU A 69 0.36 6.14 -19.66
CA LEU A 69 1.75 6.20 -20.09
C LEU A 69 2.74 6.04 -18.94
N SER A 70 2.31 6.34 -17.71
CA SER A 70 3.18 6.36 -16.52
C SER A 70 3.32 5.01 -15.80
N GLN A 71 2.41 4.06 -16.04
CA GLN A 71 2.32 2.79 -15.31
C GLN A 71 1.93 1.64 -16.26
N PRO A 72 2.17 0.36 -15.89
CA PRO A 72 1.70 -0.78 -16.66
C PRO A 72 0.16 -0.82 -16.77
N ASN A 73 -0.32 -1.19 -17.96
CA ASN A 73 -1.76 -1.28 -18.27
C ASN A 73 -2.33 -2.69 -18.06
N ASP A 74 -1.49 -3.71 -17.88
CA ASP A 74 -1.90 -5.06 -17.49
C ASP A 74 -1.71 -5.23 -15.99
N TRP A 75 -2.77 -5.69 -15.30
CA TRP A 75 -2.74 -5.92 -13.86
C TRP A 75 -1.77 -7.05 -13.47
N GLN A 76 -1.53 -8.01 -14.37
CA GLN A 76 -0.62 -9.13 -14.13
C GLN A 76 0.84 -8.65 -14.06
N ASP A 77 1.20 -7.70 -14.92
CA ASP A 77 2.52 -7.06 -14.88
C ASP A 77 2.71 -6.27 -13.59
N VAL A 78 1.69 -5.54 -13.15
CA VAL A 78 1.71 -4.82 -11.86
C VAL A 78 1.88 -5.79 -10.69
N ALA A 79 1.09 -6.86 -10.65
CA ALA A 79 1.15 -7.87 -9.60
C ALA A 79 2.53 -8.56 -9.53
N ALA A 80 3.07 -8.95 -10.70
CA ALA A 80 4.39 -9.55 -10.79
C ALA A 80 5.50 -8.60 -10.32
N HIS A 81 5.40 -7.31 -10.65
CA HIS A 81 6.35 -6.30 -10.17
C HIS A 81 6.30 -6.15 -8.64
N LEU A 82 5.11 -6.00 -8.05
CA LEU A 82 4.95 -5.75 -6.62
C LEU A 82 5.35 -6.95 -5.75
N ALA A 83 5.14 -8.18 -6.24
CA ALA A 83 5.59 -9.40 -5.60
C ALA A 83 7.07 -9.74 -5.89
N GLY A 84 7.66 -9.09 -6.91
CA GLY A 84 9.02 -9.30 -7.36
C GLY A 84 10.10 -8.69 -6.45
N PRO A 85 11.35 -8.66 -6.92
CA PRO A 85 12.47 -8.07 -6.18
C PRO A 85 12.22 -6.60 -5.80
N LEU A 86 12.82 -6.17 -4.69
CA LEU A 86 12.77 -4.76 -4.28
C LEU A 86 13.29 -3.84 -5.38
N PRO A 87 12.69 -2.65 -5.56
CA PRO A 87 13.21 -1.62 -6.46
C PRO A 87 14.60 -1.10 -6.05
N ARG A 88 15.00 -1.32 -4.79
CA ARG A 88 16.29 -0.93 -4.22
C ARG A 88 16.89 -2.08 -3.43
N ALA A 89 18.12 -2.47 -3.76
CA ALA A 89 18.88 -3.40 -2.92
C ALA A 89 19.36 -2.67 -1.65
N SER A 90 19.28 -3.31 -0.49
CA SER A 90 20.07 -2.88 0.68
C SER A 90 21.51 -3.36 0.46
N ASP A 91 22.48 -2.46 0.46
CA ASP A 91 23.89 -2.82 0.26
C ASP A 91 24.48 -3.61 1.45
N ASP A 92 23.80 -3.58 2.61
CA ASP A 92 24.23 -4.16 3.89
C ASP A 92 23.36 -5.35 4.36
N GLY A 93 22.35 -5.73 3.57
CA GLY A 93 21.39 -6.78 3.93
C GLY A 93 20.35 -6.36 4.98
N ALA A 94 20.18 -5.05 5.22
CA ALA A 94 19.13 -4.53 6.09
C ALA A 94 17.71 -4.85 5.57
N GLU A 95 16.76 -4.96 6.50
CA GLU A 95 15.36 -5.07 6.15
C GLU A 95 14.87 -3.77 5.52
N ILE A 96 14.12 -3.87 4.42
CA ILE A 96 13.53 -2.72 3.75
C ILE A 96 12.01 -2.91 3.76
N VAL A 97 11.31 -1.85 4.16
CA VAL A 97 9.87 -1.74 4.08
C VAL A 97 9.49 -1.30 2.66
N TRP A 98 8.66 -2.08 1.99
CA TRP A 98 8.01 -1.65 0.75
C TRP A 98 6.54 -1.35 1.03
N TYR A 99 6.24 -0.07 1.23
CA TYR A 99 4.89 0.43 1.44
C TYR A 99 4.18 0.63 0.10
N GLN A 100 2.99 0.09 -0.05
CA GLN A 100 2.21 0.18 -1.29
C GLN A 100 0.84 0.79 -0.98
N LYS A 101 0.60 1.99 -1.52
CA LYS A 101 -0.69 2.68 -1.42
C LYS A 101 -1.64 2.10 -2.47
N HIS A 102 -2.65 1.34 -2.03
CA HIS A 102 -3.64 0.74 -2.91
C HIS A 102 -5.01 1.36 -2.73
N MET A 103 -5.66 1.72 -3.85
CA MET A 103 -7.08 2.06 -3.84
C MET A 103 -7.92 0.81 -4.07
N THR A 104 -8.89 0.54 -3.20
CA THR A 104 -9.67 -0.69 -3.25
C THR A 104 -10.51 -0.81 -4.51
N HIS A 105 -11.01 0.30 -5.06
CA HIS A 105 -11.79 0.31 -6.30
C HIS A 105 -10.94 0.03 -7.55
N HIS A 106 -9.61 0.15 -7.50
CA HIS A 106 -8.75 -0.30 -8.59
C HIS A 106 -8.71 -1.83 -8.70
N MET A 107 -9.06 -2.54 -7.62
CA MET A 107 -9.10 -4.01 -7.56
C MET A 107 -10.41 -4.54 -8.11
N LEU A 108 -10.52 -4.57 -9.44
CA LEU A 108 -11.64 -5.19 -10.14
C LEU A 108 -11.80 -6.66 -9.70
N PRO A 109 -13.02 -7.22 -9.71
CA PRO A 109 -13.24 -8.63 -9.37
C PRO A 109 -12.43 -9.61 -10.22
N ALA A 110 -12.08 -9.24 -11.45
CA ALA A 110 -11.26 -10.03 -12.36
C ALA A 110 -9.75 -9.98 -12.05
N PHE A 111 -9.29 -9.03 -11.22
CA PHE A 111 -7.89 -8.92 -10.84
C PHE A 111 -7.62 -9.89 -9.69
N GLY A 112 -6.73 -10.85 -9.94
CA GLY A 112 -6.32 -11.83 -8.94
C GLY A 112 -5.55 -11.17 -7.79
N LEU A 113 -5.60 -11.79 -6.61
CA LEU A 113 -4.97 -11.28 -5.40
C LEU A 113 -3.97 -12.28 -4.79
N ASP A 114 -3.67 -13.39 -5.47
CA ASP A 114 -2.76 -14.43 -4.98
C ASP A 114 -1.31 -13.94 -4.87
N TRP A 115 -0.97 -12.86 -5.56
CA TRP A 115 0.32 -12.18 -5.45
C TRP A 115 0.57 -11.55 -4.08
N THR A 116 -0.46 -11.45 -3.23
CA THR A 116 -0.39 -10.80 -1.91
C THR A 116 -0.17 -11.73 -0.73
N VAL A 117 0.00 -13.04 -0.96
CA VAL A 117 0.06 -14.05 0.13
C VAL A 117 1.12 -13.74 1.19
N ASP A 118 2.28 -13.21 0.79
CA ASP A 118 3.39 -12.88 1.71
C ASP A 118 3.40 -11.41 2.16
N PHE A 119 2.28 -10.70 2.06
CA PHE A 119 2.19 -9.28 2.36
C PHE A 119 1.53 -9.04 3.70
N HIS A 120 1.98 -8.00 4.40
CA HIS A 120 1.21 -7.42 5.49
C HIS A 120 0.10 -6.54 4.91
N HIS A 121 -1.10 -6.68 5.44
CA HIS A 121 -2.26 -5.90 5.04
C HIS A 121 -2.65 -4.90 6.12
N ALA A 122 -2.95 -3.67 5.73
CA ALA A 122 -3.55 -2.68 6.59
C ALA A 122 -4.62 -1.90 5.83
N PHE A 123 -5.57 -1.33 6.56
CA PHE A 123 -6.69 -0.60 5.98
C PHE A 123 -6.77 0.82 6.53
N LEU A 124 -7.01 1.78 5.66
CA LEU A 124 -7.27 3.17 6.03
C LEU A 124 -8.73 3.52 5.76
N ILE A 125 -9.42 3.94 6.82
CA ILE A 125 -10.83 4.31 6.78
C ILE A 125 -11.04 5.76 7.20
N ARG A 126 -12.20 6.29 6.84
CA ARG A 126 -12.64 7.61 7.25
C ARG A 126 -14.15 7.63 7.42
N ALA A 127 -14.62 8.47 8.34
CA ALA A 127 -16.04 8.73 8.51
C ALA A 127 -16.73 9.06 7.17
N PRO A 128 -17.79 8.33 6.77
CA PRO A 128 -18.46 8.52 5.48
C PRO A 128 -18.89 9.96 5.20
N ALA A 129 -19.37 10.69 6.23
CA ALA A 129 -19.76 12.09 6.09
C ALA A 129 -18.61 13.00 5.61
N ARG A 130 -17.36 12.72 6.02
CA ARG A 130 -16.19 13.51 5.61
C ARG A 130 -15.76 13.17 4.19
N VAL A 131 -15.89 11.91 3.78
CA VAL A 131 -15.64 11.48 2.40
C VAL A 131 -16.62 12.19 1.47
N LEU A 132 -17.93 12.13 1.76
CA LEU A 132 -18.99 12.78 0.99
C LEU A 132 -18.82 14.31 0.91
N ASN A 133 -18.53 14.97 2.04
CA ASN A 133 -18.27 16.42 2.05
C ASN A 133 -17.08 16.81 1.17
N SER A 134 -16.05 15.95 1.08
CA SER A 134 -14.88 16.23 0.25
C SER A 134 -15.17 16.12 -1.26
N TYR A 135 -16.17 15.32 -1.64
CA TYR A 135 -16.66 15.20 -3.02
C TYR A 135 -17.64 16.32 -3.37
N ALA A 136 -18.56 16.65 -2.46
CA ALA A 136 -19.48 17.78 -2.63
C ALA A 136 -18.75 19.12 -2.87
N ALA A 137 -17.59 19.30 -2.25
CA ALA A 137 -16.74 20.47 -2.46
C ALA A 137 -16.09 20.53 -3.86
N LYS A 138 -15.90 19.38 -4.52
CA LYS A 138 -15.23 19.27 -5.83
C LYS A 138 -16.18 19.17 -7.03
N ARG A 139 -17.49 19.05 -6.80
CA ARG A 139 -18.52 18.89 -7.86
C ARG A 139 -18.23 17.74 -8.83
N GLU A 140 -17.71 16.63 -8.31
CA GLU A 140 -17.55 15.38 -9.06
C GLU A 140 -18.84 14.54 -8.88
N GLU A 141 -19.41 14.00 -9.96
CA GLU A 141 -20.41 12.93 -9.87
C GLU A 141 -19.67 11.66 -9.45
N VAL A 142 -20.07 11.07 -8.31
CA VAL A 142 -19.35 9.94 -7.69
C VAL A 142 -20.35 8.81 -7.52
N ALA A 143 -20.14 7.71 -8.23
CA ALA A 143 -20.89 6.49 -7.99
C ALA A 143 -20.39 5.83 -6.68
N LEU A 144 -21.26 5.07 -6.01
CA LEU A 144 -20.88 4.33 -4.81
C LEU A 144 -19.70 3.36 -5.05
N SER A 145 -19.54 2.87 -6.28
CA SER A 145 -18.40 2.06 -6.72
C SER A 145 -17.08 2.83 -6.64
N ASP A 146 -17.10 4.12 -6.94
CA ASP A 146 -15.89 4.97 -6.97
C ASP A 146 -15.39 5.25 -5.55
N ILE A 147 -16.26 5.15 -4.55
CA ILE A 147 -15.88 5.22 -3.13
C ILE A 147 -15.14 3.94 -2.70
N GLY A 148 -15.32 2.82 -3.40
CA GLY A 148 -14.59 1.57 -3.15
C GLY A 148 -14.89 0.89 -1.81
N ARG A 149 -15.92 1.32 -1.07
CA ARG A 149 -16.19 0.84 0.30
C ARG A 149 -16.66 -0.62 0.34
N VAL A 150 -17.53 -1.02 -0.58
CA VAL A 150 -17.97 -2.43 -0.71
C VAL A 150 -16.76 -3.31 -0.95
N ARG A 151 -15.93 -2.93 -1.94
CA ARG A 151 -14.71 -3.65 -2.28
C ARG A 151 -13.71 -3.68 -1.12
N GLN A 152 -13.63 -2.60 -0.32
CA GLN A 152 -12.76 -2.56 0.85
C GLN A 152 -13.19 -3.56 1.93
N VAL A 153 -14.49 -3.73 2.17
CA VAL A 153 -15.02 -4.75 3.10
C VAL A 153 -14.73 -6.15 2.58
N GLU A 154 -14.98 -6.42 1.29
CA GLU A 154 -14.67 -7.72 0.68
C GLU A 154 -13.19 -8.09 0.82
N LEU A 155 -12.29 -7.14 0.57
CA LEU A 155 -10.85 -7.32 0.73
C LEU A 155 -10.47 -7.57 2.19
N PHE A 156 -11.04 -6.81 3.13
CA PHE A 156 -10.81 -6.99 4.56
C PHE A 156 -11.23 -8.39 5.01
N ASP A 157 -12.45 -8.81 4.66
CA ASP A 157 -12.98 -10.12 5.02
C ASP A 157 -12.14 -11.26 4.41
N ARG A 158 -11.72 -11.11 3.14
CA ARG A 158 -10.81 -12.06 2.49
C ARG A 158 -9.51 -12.20 3.27
N PHE A 159 -8.79 -11.10 3.51
CA PHE A 159 -7.48 -11.17 4.17
C PHE A 159 -7.59 -11.61 5.65
N ALA A 160 -8.69 -11.27 6.32
CA ALA A 160 -8.97 -11.77 7.67
C ALA A 160 -9.18 -13.29 7.68
N ASN A 161 -9.88 -13.83 6.69
CA ASN A 161 -10.08 -15.27 6.54
C ASN A 161 -8.78 -15.99 6.15
N ASP A 162 -8.00 -15.43 5.22
CA ASP A 162 -6.75 -16.04 4.73
C ASP A 162 -5.69 -16.14 5.83
N THR A 163 -5.61 -15.14 6.70
CA THR A 163 -4.60 -15.06 7.78
C THR A 163 -5.10 -15.55 9.14
N GLY A 164 -6.42 -15.76 9.28
CA GLY A 164 -7.06 -16.09 10.56
C GLY A 164 -7.07 -14.93 11.58
N ALA A 165 -6.65 -13.72 11.18
CA ALA A 165 -6.59 -12.55 12.03
C ALA A 165 -7.04 -11.30 11.26
N ALA A 166 -7.78 -10.41 11.92
CA ALA A 166 -8.20 -9.16 11.30
C ALA A 166 -6.98 -8.26 10.98
N PRO A 167 -6.83 -7.79 9.72
CA PRO A 167 -5.83 -6.78 9.39
C PRO A 167 -6.00 -5.50 10.23
N PRO A 168 -4.91 -4.80 10.62
CA PRO A 168 -5.02 -3.51 11.30
C PRO A 168 -5.81 -2.50 10.46
N VAL A 169 -6.69 -1.77 11.15
CA VAL A 169 -7.50 -0.69 10.56
C VAL A 169 -7.13 0.62 11.25
N VAL A 170 -6.81 1.63 10.45
CA VAL A 170 -6.50 2.98 10.90
C VAL A 170 -7.67 3.89 10.54
N ASP A 171 -8.24 4.55 11.54
CA ASP A 171 -9.16 5.66 11.31
C ASP A 171 -8.36 6.95 11.09
N SER A 172 -8.62 7.63 9.97
CA SER A 172 -7.99 8.90 9.63
C SER A 172 -8.19 10.01 10.68
N ASP A 173 -9.31 10.02 11.40
CA ASP A 173 -9.58 11.03 12.43
C ASP A 173 -8.77 10.75 13.71
N ASP A 174 -8.54 9.46 14.02
CA ASP A 174 -7.65 9.07 15.11
C ASP A 174 -6.19 9.37 14.76
N LEU A 175 -5.77 9.10 13.51
CA LEU A 175 -4.44 9.44 13.02
C LEU A 175 -4.16 10.93 13.10
N LEU A 176 -5.13 11.78 12.75
CA LEU A 176 -4.98 13.24 12.86
C LEU A 176 -4.92 13.73 14.32
N ARG A 177 -5.61 13.04 15.24
CA ARG A 177 -5.66 13.42 16.65
C ARG A 177 -4.39 13.05 17.40
N ASP A 178 -3.84 11.88 17.14
CA ASP A 178 -2.63 11.36 17.77
C ASP A 178 -1.77 10.59 16.76
N PRO A 179 -1.03 11.29 15.88
CA PRO A 179 -0.30 10.61 14.84
C PRO A 179 0.78 9.68 15.39
N ALA A 180 1.51 10.10 16.42
CA ALA A 180 2.55 9.29 17.05
C ALA A 180 2.00 8.00 17.66
N GLY A 181 0.91 8.09 18.44
CA GLY A 181 0.30 6.92 19.07
C GLY A 181 -0.30 5.95 18.05
N ILE A 182 -0.96 6.47 17.01
CA ILE A 182 -1.56 5.62 15.96
C ILE A 182 -0.49 4.96 15.09
N LEU A 183 0.52 5.70 14.64
CA LEU A 183 1.60 5.13 13.83
C LEU A 183 2.44 4.12 14.61
N CYS A 184 2.67 4.34 15.91
CA CYS A 184 3.31 3.34 16.78
C CYS A 184 2.52 2.03 16.85
N LYS A 185 1.19 2.11 17.07
CA LYS A 185 0.31 0.93 17.07
C LYS A 185 0.29 0.23 15.71
N LEU A 186 0.26 0.99 14.62
CA LEU A 186 0.30 0.45 13.26
C LEU A 186 1.61 -0.31 13.00
N CYS A 187 2.75 0.28 13.33
CA CYS A 187 4.06 -0.38 13.20
C CYS A 187 4.12 -1.69 13.99
N ALA A 188 3.64 -1.67 15.24
CA ALA A 188 3.60 -2.88 16.07
C ALA A 188 2.70 -3.97 15.46
N ALA A 189 1.51 -3.61 14.94
CA ALA A 189 0.60 -4.55 14.29
C ALA A 189 1.17 -5.12 12.97
N LEU A 190 1.98 -4.32 12.27
CA LEU A 190 2.68 -4.72 11.03
C LEU A 190 4.03 -5.40 11.30
N SER A 191 4.40 -5.61 12.57
CA SER A 191 5.69 -6.20 12.97
C SER A 191 6.92 -5.47 12.41
N ILE A 192 6.85 -4.14 12.29
CA ILE A 192 7.96 -3.27 11.91
C ILE A 192 8.36 -2.34 13.06
N PRO A 193 9.66 -1.96 13.16
CA PRO A 193 10.06 -0.97 14.15
C PRO A 193 9.44 0.39 13.84
N PHE A 194 9.00 1.10 14.89
CA PHE A 194 8.61 2.50 14.75
C PHE A 194 9.84 3.35 14.43
N ASP A 195 9.72 4.21 13.42
CA ASP A 195 10.75 5.18 13.02
C ASP A 195 10.19 6.59 13.23
N PRO A 196 10.82 7.46 14.04
CA PRO A 196 10.39 8.84 14.23
C PRO A 196 10.31 9.67 12.94
N GLY A 197 11.00 9.26 11.87
CA GLY A 197 10.89 9.80 10.52
C GLY A 197 9.45 9.80 10.02
N LEU A 198 8.65 8.81 10.41
CA LEU A 198 7.21 8.75 10.15
C LEU A 198 6.47 10.01 10.57
N LEU A 199 7.05 10.85 11.45
CA LEU A 199 6.42 12.05 11.99
C LEU A 199 6.70 13.36 11.23
N ASN A 200 7.49 13.33 10.15
CA ASN A 200 7.99 14.54 9.47
C ASN A 200 7.52 14.66 8.01
N TRP A 201 6.20 14.63 7.76
CA TRP A 201 5.61 14.60 6.42
C TRP A 201 4.71 15.79 6.06
#